data_AF-A0A920RJI6-F1
#
_entry.id   AF-A0A920RJI6-F1
#
_cell.length_a   1.000
_cell.length_b   1.000
_cell.length_c   1.000
_cell.angle_alpha   90.00
_cell.angle_beta   90.00
_cell.angle_gamma   90.00
#
_symmetry.space_group_name_H-M   'P 1'
#
loop_
_entity.id
_entity.type
_entity.pdbx_description
1 polymer ?
#
loop_
_entity_poly.entity_id
_entity_poly.type
_entity_poly.pdbx_seq_one_letter_code
_entity_poly.pdbx_strand_id
1 'polypeptide(L)'
;MPFGEYIPFADTLPWLHRLTPFPADFGISAGNSATVFPARRVALAPLICFEDTVPHLVRGVVAGARQQKRAPDVLVNLTNDGWFHGSSELDQHLVTAVFPIGRMPHADGPGGEHGNLGDHRWRRVIRTPGNLHRR
;
A
#
# COMPACT_ATOMS: atom_id res chain seq x y z
N MET A 1 0.48 8.80 6.90
CA MET A 1 1.30 8.83 8.13
C MET A 1 1.23 10.19 8.84
N PRO A 2 0.88 10.24 10.13
CA PRO A 2 0.91 11.50 10.91
C PRO A 2 2.26 12.20 10.85
N PHE A 3 2.26 13.52 10.79
CA PHE A 3 3.43 14.42 10.74
C PHE A 3 4.34 14.29 9.51
N GLY A 4 4.24 13.20 8.74
CA GLY A 4 4.90 13.07 7.43
C GLY A 4 4.00 13.43 6.25
N GLU A 5 2.70 13.14 6.35
CA GLU A 5 1.73 13.37 5.27
C GLU A 5 0.66 14.41 5.62
N TYR A 6 0.40 14.63 6.90
CA TYR A 6 -0.55 15.63 7.39
C TYR A 6 -0.26 15.95 8.85
N ILE A 7 -0.77 17.07 9.35
CA ILE A 7 -0.69 17.43 10.76
C ILE A 7 -1.99 17.00 11.46
N PRO A 8 -1.94 16.07 12.43
CA PRO A 8 -3.13 15.69 13.18
C PRO A 8 -3.75 16.89 13.89
N PHE A 9 -5.07 17.01 13.85
CA PHE A 9 -5.83 18.09 14.50
C PHE A 9 -5.51 19.51 14.01
N ALA A 10 -4.86 19.67 12.86
CA ALA A 10 -4.60 21.00 12.29
C ALA A 10 -5.88 21.83 12.11
N ASP A 11 -6.99 21.21 11.72
CA ASP A 11 -8.28 21.89 11.52
C ASP A 11 -8.91 22.38 12.83
N THR A 12 -8.70 21.67 13.94
CA THR A 12 -9.29 22.00 15.25
C THR A 12 -8.34 22.81 16.13
N LEU A 13 -7.03 22.67 15.93
CA LEU A 13 -5.96 23.36 16.66
C LEU A 13 -4.97 23.99 15.67
N PRO A 14 -5.34 25.10 14.98
CA PRO A 14 -4.52 25.70 13.93
C PRO A 14 -3.13 26.18 14.40
N TRP A 15 -2.96 26.39 15.71
CA TRP A 15 -1.66 26.76 16.28
C TRP A 15 -0.61 25.66 16.16
N LEU A 16 -1.00 24.39 15.95
CA LEU A 16 -0.08 23.27 15.73
C LEU A 16 0.84 23.48 14.52
N HIS A 17 0.37 24.18 13.48
CA HIS A 17 1.22 24.52 12.32
C HIS A 17 2.46 25.31 12.73
N ARG A 18 2.37 26.14 13.78
CA ARG A 18 3.50 26.94 14.29
C ARG A 18 4.58 26.10 14.97
N LEU A 19 4.28 24.86 15.33
CA LEU A 19 5.24 23.93 15.94
C LEU A 19 5.96 23.06 14.91
N THR A 20 5.60 23.16 13.63
CA THR A 20 6.17 22.34 12.56
C THR A 20 6.90 23.22 11.54
N PRO A 21 7.92 22.71 10.85
CA PRO A 21 8.59 23.43 9.77
C PRO A 21 7.77 23.45 8.45
N PHE A 22 6.52 23.01 8.47
CA PHE A 22 5.70 22.82 7.27
C PHE A 22 4.86 24.07 6.93
N PRO A 23 4.60 24.33 5.63
CA PRO A 23 3.72 25.41 5.22
C PRO A 23 2.26 25.13 5.62
N ALA A 24 1.41 26.17 5.59
CA ALA A 24 0.02 26.08 6.04
C ALA A 24 -0.86 25.15 5.16
N ASP A 25 -0.49 24.99 3.90
CA ASP A 25 -1.12 24.09 2.92
C ASP A 25 -0.46 22.69 2.89
N PHE A 26 0.42 22.39 3.85
CA PHE A 26 1.01 21.07 3.97
C PHE A 26 -0.02 20.01 4.34
N GLY A 27 -0.16 19.03 3.47
CA GLY A 27 -0.96 17.86 3.72
C GLY A 27 -1.29 17.10 2.44
N ILE A 28 -1.59 15.82 2.58
CA ILE A 28 -2.29 15.04 1.56
C ILE A 28 -3.60 14.52 2.12
N SER A 29 -4.62 14.46 1.27
CA SER A 29 -5.93 13.92 1.62
C SER A 29 -5.95 12.41 1.44
N ALA A 30 -6.67 11.72 2.32
CA ALA A 30 -6.90 10.29 2.20
C ALA A 30 -7.67 9.95 0.90
N GLY A 31 -7.36 8.78 0.32
CA GLY A 31 -8.11 8.24 -0.81
C GLY A 31 -9.52 7.80 -0.40
N ASN A 32 -10.46 7.88 -1.35
CA ASN A 32 -11.88 7.55 -1.09
C ASN A 32 -12.23 6.08 -1.36
N SER A 33 -11.42 5.37 -2.13
CA SER A 33 -11.70 3.99 -2.53
C SER A 33 -10.45 3.24 -2.98
N ALA A 34 -10.52 1.91 -2.86
CA ALA A 34 -9.52 1.02 -3.45
C ALA A 34 -9.58 1.11 -4.98
N THR A 35 -8.42 1.31 -5.60
CA THR A 35 -8.28 1.39 -7.06
C THR A 35 -7.48 0.19 -7.57
N VAL A 36 -7.98 -0.44 -8.63
CA VAL A 36 -7.30 -1.54 -9.31
C VAL A 36 -6.87 -1.09 -10.70
N PHE A 37 -5.57 -1.22 -10.97
CA PHE A 37 -4.94 -0.82 -12.21
C PHE A 37 -4.74 -2.03 -13.12
N PRO A 38 -5.23 -1.99 -14.37
CA PRO A 38 -4.93 -3.04 -15.34
C PRO A 38 -3.49 -2.90 -15.86
N ALA A 39 -2.70 -3.95 -15.72
CA ALA A 39 -1.36 -4.07 -16.30
C ALA A 39 -1.32 -5.30 -17.23
N ARG A 40 -1.56 -5.07 -18.52
CA ARG A 40 -1.73 -6.14 -19.53
C ARG A 40 -2.87 -7.09 -19.14
N ARG A 41 -2.52 -8.30 -18.67
CA ARG A 41 -3.46 -9.35 -18.25
C ARG A 41 -3.53 -9.52 -16.72
N VAL A 42 -2.92 -8.60 -15.97
CA VAL A 42 -2.83 -8.66 -14.51
C VAL A 42 -3.48 -7.43 -13.91
N ALA A 43 -4.36 -7.61 -12.95
CA ALA A 43 -4.99 -6.57 -12.16
C ALA A 43 -4.15 -6.29 -10.90
N LEU A 44 -3.67 -5.05 -10.77
CA LEU A 44 -2.79 -4.62 -9.68
C LEU A 44 -3.56 -3.74 -8.69
N ALA A 45 -3.48 -4.06 -7.40
CA ALA A 45 -3.91 -3.17 -6.32
C ALA A 45 -2.68 -2.63 -5.57
N PRO A 46 -2.36 -1.33 -5.68
CA PRO A 46 -1.26 -0.76 -4.94
C PRO A 46 -1.63 -0.56 -3.47
N LEU A 47 -0.62 -0.72 -2.62
CA LEU A 47 -0.57 -0.26 -1.24
C LEU A 47 0.57 0.76 -1.17
N ILE A 48 0.35 1.89 -0.52
CA ILE A 48 1.33 2.98 -0.48
C ILE A 48 2.02 2.98 0.88
N CYS A 49 3.35 2.93 0.86
CA CYS A 49 4.18 3.03 2.06
C CYS A 49 3.74 2.02 3.14
N PHE A 50 3.41 2.49 4.34
CA PHE A 50 3.02 1.68 5.50
C PHE A 50 1.60 1.08 5.45
N GLU A 51 0.82 1.30 4.38
CA GLU A 51 -0.53 0.72 4.26
C GLU A 51 -0.55 -0.80 4.35
N ASP A 52 0.52 -1.46 3.91
CA ASP A 52 0.67 -2.90 3.96
C ASP A 52 0.86 -3.46 5.38
N THR A 53 1.29 -2.63 6.34
CA THR A 53 1.48 -3.02 7.73
C THR A 53 0.16 -3.15 8.49
N VAL A 54 -0.93 -2.64 7.92
CA VAL A 54 -2.24 -2.52 8.56
C VAL A 54 -3.19 -3.60 8.02
N PRO A 55 -3.37 -4.75 8.70
CA PRO A 55 -3.97 -5.92 8.06
C PRO A 55 -5.44 -5.75 7.66
N HIS A 56 -6.18 -4.89 8.37
CA HIS A 56 -7.58 -4.60 8.05
C HIS A 56 -7.70 -3.71 6.81
N LEU A 57 -6.76 -2.78 6.60
CA LEU A 57 -6.71 -1.92 5.43
C LEU A 57 -6.45 -2.75 4.18
N VAL A 58 -5.43 -3.63 4.21
CA VAL A 58 -5.12 -4.50 3.06
C VAL A 58 -6.32 -5.36 2.66
N ARG A 59 -7.04 -5.94 3.65
CA ARG A 59 -8.27 -6.71 3.37
C ARG A 59 -9.39 -5.83 2.82
N GLY A 60 -9.52 -4.60 3.33
CA GLY A 60 -10.46 -3.61 2.83
C GLY A 60 -10.21 -3.25 1.37
N VAL A 61 -8.94 -3.13 0.96
CA VAL A 61 -8.55 -2.90 -0.44
C VAL A 61 -9.05 -4.02 -1.34
N VAL A 62 -8.78 -5.28 -0.97
CA VAL A 62 -9.22 -6.45 -1.76
C VAL A 62 -10.75 -6.57 -1.77
N ALA A 63 -11.41 -6.37 -0.63
CA ALA A 63 -12.86 -6.46 -0.52
C ALA A 63 -13.56 -5.36 -1.33
N GLY A 64 -13.11 -4.11 -1.21
CA GLY A 64 -13.64 -2.98 -1.97
C GLY A 64 -13.42 -3.13 -3.48
N ALA A 65 -12.27 -3.67 -3.89
CA ALA A 65 -11.99 -3.99 -5.28
C ALA A 65 -12.93 -5.08 -5.84
N ARG A 66 -13.21 -6.13 -5.04
CA ARG A 66 -14.18 -7.18 -5.40
C ARG A 66 -15.60 -6.64 -5.52
N GLN A 67 -16.03 -5.74 -4.62
CA GLN A 67 -17.34 -5.08 -4.72
C GLN A 67 -17.49 -4.29 -6.02
N GLN A 68 -16.39 -3.71 -6.52
CA GLN A 68 -16.33 -3.03 -7.81
C GLN A 68 -16.21 -3.98 -9.02
N LYS A 69 -16.35 -5.30 -8.82
CA LYS A 69 -16.16 -6.36 -9.84
C LYS A 69 -14.77 -6.33 -10.49
N ARG A 70 -13.75 -5.87 -9.75
CA ARG A 70 -12.35 -5.79 -10.19
C ARG A 70 -11.44 -6.46 -9.17
N ALA A 71 -11.52 -7.79 -9.05
CA ALA A 71 -10.63 -8.50 -8.13
C ALA A 71 -9.16 -8.31 -8.55
N PRO A 72 -8.26 -7.91 -7.63
CA PRO A 72 -6.84 -7.80 -7.95
C PRO A 72 -6.20 -9.19 -7.98
N ASP A 73 -5.32 -9.40 -8.96
CA ASP A 73 -4.46 -10.59 -9.05
C ASP A 73 -3.22 -10.45 -8.14
N VAL A 74 -2.75 -9.21 -7.97
CA VAL A 74 -1.52 -8.89 -7.27
C VAL A 74 -1.68 -7.63 -6.42
N LEU A 75 -1.15 -7.69 -5.21
CA LEU A 75 -0.93 -6.53 -4.34
C LEU A 75 0.51 -6.02 -4.55
N VAL A 76 0.67 -4.72 -4.74
CA VAL A 76 1.98 -4.09 -4.99
C VAL A 76 2.23 -3.04 -3.91
N ASN A 77 3.29 -3.20 -3.11
CA ASN A 77 3.71 -2.12 -2.22
C ASN A 77 4.57 -1.11 -3.00
N LEU A 78 4.11 0.14 -3.04
CA LEU A 78 4.84 1.31 -3.49
C LEU A 78 5.31 2.10 -2.27
N THR A 79 6.55 1.85 -1.82
CA THR A 79 7.15 2.54 -0.67
C THR A 79 8.40 3.33 -1.05
N ASN A 80 8.67 4.39 -0.29
CA ASN A 80 9.94 5.09 -0.28
C ASN A 80 10.54 5.01 1.13
N ASP A 81 11.39 4.03 1.35
CA ASP A 81 12.05 3.82 2.64
C ASP A 81 13.40 4.57 2.76
N GLY A 82 13.67 5.57 1.91
CA GLY A 82 14.95 6.28 1.89
C GLY A 82 15.33 6.93 3.23
N TRP A 83 14.34 7.23 4.07
CA TRP A 83 14.49 7.83 5.40
C TRP A 83 15.07 6.87 6.45
N PHE A 84 15.01 5.55 6.19
CA PHE A 84 15.34 4.50 7.16
C PHE A 84 16.67 3.79 6.87
N HIS A 85 17.49 4.36 6.00
CA HIS A 85 18.77 3.76 5.63
C HIS A 85 19.66 3.50 6.87
N GLY A 86 20.22 2.30 6.96
CA GLY A 86 21.08 1.89 8.08
C GLY A 86 20.33 1.49 9.36
N SER A 87 19.00 1.48 9.35
CA SER A 87 18.17 1.02 10.46
C SER A 87 17.55 -0.36 10.19
N SER A 88 17.09 -1.03 11.25
CA SER A 88 16.34 -2.31 11.14
C SER A 88 14.91 -2.15 10.61
N GLU A 89 14.43 -0.91 10.41
CA GLU A 89 13.07 -0.66 9.95
C GLU A 89 12.82 -1.25 8.56
N LEU A 90 13.81 -1.26 7.67
CA LEU A 90 13.71 -1.84 6.33
C LEU A 90 13.34 -3.32 6.37
N ASP A 91 13.98 -4.07 7.28
CA ASP A 91 13.71 -5.50 7.47
C ASP A 91 12.36 -5.71 8.16
N GLN A 92 12.01 -4.87 9.14
CA GLN A 92 10.73 -4.95 9.85
C GLN A 92 9.54 -4.61 8.95
N HIS A 93 9.64 -3.57 8.12
CA HIS A 93 8.64 -3.21 7.13
C HIS A 93 8.45 -4.35 6.13
N LEU A 94 9.55 -4.92 5.62
CA LEU A 94 9.51 -6.06 4.73
C LEU A 94 8.82 -7.29 5.34
N VAL A 95 9.12 -7.65 6.59
CA VAL A 95 8.50 -8.79 7.27
C VAL A 95 7.01 -8.54 7.53
N THR A 96 6.67 -7.32 7.94
CA THR A 96 5.29 -6.93 8.25
C THR A 96 4.44 -6.92 6.97
N ALA A 97 4.99 -6.49 5.84
CA ALA A 97 4.36 -6.54 4.52
C ALA A 97 3.85 -7.95 4.12
N VAL A 98 4.58 -8.99 4.53
CA VAL A 98 4.28 -10.38 4.14
C VAL A 98 3.06 -10.93 4.87
N PHE A 99 2.94 -10.58 6.15
CA PHE A 99 2.06 -11.29 7.07
C PHE A 99 0.57 -11.14 6.73
N PRO A 100 0.04 -9.96 6.36
CA PRO A 100 -1.35 -9.79 5.95
C PRO A 100 -1.68 -10.51 4.64
N ILE A 101 -0.73 -10.54 3.70
CA ILE A 101 -0.90 -11.13 2.37
C ILE A 101 -1.02 -12.66 2.48
N GLY A 102 -0.19 -13.31 3.30
CA GLY A 102 -0.21 -14.76 3.48
C GLY A 102 -1.49 -15.32 4.13
N ARG A 103 -2.32 -14.47 4.75
CA ARG A 103 -3.60 -14.83 5.37
C ARG A 103 -4.83 -14.40 4.57
N MET A 104 -4.66 -14.01 3.31
CA MET A 104 -5.77 -13.65 2.42
C MET A 104 -6.47 -14.93 1.91
N PRO A 105 -7.80 -15.05 2.01
CA PRO A 105 -8.52 -16.19 1.43
C PRO A 105 -8.30 -16.23 -0.08
N HIS A 106 -7.93 -17.42 -0.58
CA HIS A 106 -7.77 -17.69 -2.01
C HIS A 106 -9.05 -17.29 -2.77
N ALA A 107 -8.86 -16.62 -3.90
CA ALA A 107 -9.98 -16.28 -4.78
C ALA A 107 -10.34 -17.52 -5.60
N ASP A 108 -11.39 -18.23 -5.22
CA ASP A 108 -12.07 -19.15 -6.14
C ASP A 108 -12.91 -18.28 -7.10
N GLY A 109 -12.54 -18.30 -8.39
CA GLY A 109 -13.25 -17.54 -9.42
C GLY A 109 -14.65 -18.10 -9.70
N PRO A 110 -15.63 -17.26 -10.11
CA PRO A 110 -16.95 -17.75 -10.52
C PRO A 110 -16.89 -18.21 -11.98
N GLY A 111 -16.84 -19.52 -12.21
CA GLY A 111 -16.91 -20.10 -13.55
C GLY A 111 -15.99 -21.30 -13.67
N GLY A 112 -16.58 -22.51 -13.61
CA GLY A 112 -15.87 -23.74 -13.85
C GLY A 112 -15.49 -23.87 -15.31
N GLU A 113 -14.22 -23.62 -15.62
CA GLU A 113 -13.51 -24.28 -16.71
C GLU A 113 -12.10 -24.60 -16.21
N HIS A 114 -11.76 -25.88 -16.23
CA HIS A 114 -10.46 -26.42 -15.83
C HIS A 114 -9.37 -26.00 -16.84
N GLY A 115 -8.95 -24.75 -16.78
CA GLY A 115 -7.67 -24.29 -17.30
C GLY A 115 -6.65 -24.33 -16.17
N ASN A 116 -5.54 -25.03 -16.38
CA ASN A 116 -4.45 -25.22 -15.42
C ASN A 116 -3.78 -23.88 -15.00
N LEU A 117 -4.43 -23.12 -14.10
CA LEU A 117 -3.93 -21.89 -13.47
C LEU A 117 -3.69 -22.12 -11.97
N GLY A 118 -2.94 -23.16 -11.63
CA GLY A 118 -2.55 -23.49 -10.26
C GLY A 118 -1.51 -22.57 -9.61
N ASP A 119 -1.44 -21.27 -9.96
CA ASP A 119 -0.38 -20.38 -9.43
C ASP A 119 -0.79 -18.90 -9.25
N HIS A 120 -2.02 -18.60 -8.81
CA HIS A 120 -2.34 -17.27 -8.28
C HIS A 120 -1.76 -17.10 -6.86
N ARG A 121 -0.43 -17.24 -6.72
CA ARG A 121 0.29 -16.74 -5.56
C ARG A 121 0.21 -15.21 -5.62
N TRP A 122 -0.16 -14.55 -4.51
CA TRP A 122 0.04 -13.11 -4.38
C TRP A 122 1.52 -12.79 -4.60
N ARG A 123 1.87 -12.33 -5.80
CA ARG A 123 3.28 -12.12 -6.20
C ARG A 123 3.75 -10.75 -5.75
N ARG A 124 4.75 -10.74 -4.88
CA ARG A 124 5.42 -9.55 -4.35
C ARG A 124 6.17 -8.79 -5.47
N VAL A 125 5.91 -7.51 -5.61
CA VAL A 125 6.83 -6.56 -6.26
C VAL A 125 7.09 -5.43 -5.26
N ILE A 126 8.25 -5.47 -4.63
CA ILE A 126 8.79 -4.36 -3.82
C ILE A 126 9.88 -3.73 -4.66
N ARG A 127 9.78 -2.43 -4.94
CA ARG A 127 10.82 -1.72 -5.68
C ARG A 127 11.31 -0.53 -4.85
N THR A 128 12.44 -0.71 -4.18
CA THR A 128 13.20 0.35 -3.50
C THR A 128 14.36 0.79 -4.41
N PRO A 129 14.31 1.94 -5.10
CA PRO A 129 15.52 2.52 -5.67
C PRO A 129 16.19 3.40 -4.61
N GLY A 130 16.96 2.77 -3.72
CA GLY A 130 17.92 3.47 -2.86
C GLY A 130 19.25 3.67 -3.59
N ASN A 131 19.30 4.52 -4.61
CA ASN A 131 20.55 5.10 -5.12
C ASN A 131 20.28 6.19 -6.17
N LEU A 132 20.19 7.45 -5.73
CA LEU A 132 20.62 8.58 -6.53
C LEU A 132 22.08 8.87 -6.16
N HIS A 133 22.99 8.06 -6.70
CA HIS A 133 24.33 8.56 -6.97
C HIS A 133 24.17 9.69 -7.99
N ARG A 134 24.31 10.94 -7.55
CA ARG A 134 24.85 12.00 -8.40
C ARG A 134 26.16 12.46 -7.81
N ARG A 135 27.19 12.24 -8.64
CA ARG A 135 28.46 12.97 -8.65
C ARG A 135 28.21 14.47 -8.78
#